data_AF-A0A6I5CI89-F1
#
_entry.id   AF-A0A6I5CI89-F1
#
_cell.length_a   1.000
_cell.length_b   1.000
_cell.length_c   1.000
_cell.angle_alpha   90.00
_cell.angle_beta   90.00
_cell.angle_gamma   90.00
#
_symmetry.space_group_name_H-M   'P 1'
#
loop_
_entity.id
_entity.type
_entity.pdbx_description
1 polymer ?
#
loop_
_entity_poly.entity_id
_entity_poly.type
_entity_poly.pdbx_seq_one_letter_code
_entity_poly.pdbx_strand_id
1 'polypeptide(L)' 'MDEDTRYEAVRSRDGRFDGEFFFAVETTGIYCRPSCPAVTPKQRNVRYYATAAAAQGAGFRAC' A
#
# COMPACT_ATOMS: atom_id res chain seq x y z
N MET A 1 4.42 15.13 -1.13
CA MET A 1 3.95 13.80 -1.59
C MET A 1 2.65 13.53 -0.89
N ASP A 2 1.58 13.95 -1.54
CA ASP A 2 0.23 13.98 -1.03
C ASP A 2 -0.35 12.56 -1.04
N GLU A 3 -1.29 12.27 -0.13
CA GLU A 3 -1.96 10.96 -0.07
C GLU A 3 -2.69 10.63 -1.37
N ASP A 4 -3.20 11.66 -2.05
CA ASP A 4 -3.87 11.52 -3.34
C ASP A 4 -2.91 11.02 -4.43
N THR A 5 -1.71 11.58 -4.52
CA THR A 5 -0.68 11.14 -5.48
C THR A 5 -0.22 9.71 -5.21
N ARG A 6 -0.10 9.31 -3.93
CA ARG A 6 0.22 7.91 -3.57
C ARG A 6 -0.93 6.98 -3.94
N TYR A 7 -2.17 7.41 -3.75
CA TYR A 7 -3.34 6.63 -4.14
C TYR A 7 -3.48 6.50 -5.65
N GLU A 8 -3.22 7.55 -6.41
CA GLU A 8 -3.16 7.49 -7.87
C GLU A 8 -2.04 6.56 -8.35
N ALA A 9 -0.86 6.56 -7.73
CA ALA A 9 0.20 5.63 -8.07
C ALA A 9 -0.21 4.15 -7.83
N VAL A 10 -0.90 3.87 -6.72
CA VAL A 10 -1.51 2.54 -6.45
C VAL A 10 -2.61 2.23 -7.48
N ARG A 11 -3.44 3.20 -7.83
CA ARG A 11 -4.55 3.03 -8.78
C ARG A 11 -4.05 2.80 -10.22
N SER A 12 -3.00 3.51 -10.61
CA SER A 12 -2.32 3.37 -11.91
C SER A 12 -1.48 2.10 -12.00
N ARG A 13 -1.30 1.37 -10.88
CA ARG A 13 -0.53 0.12 -10.81
C ARG A 13 0.89 0.30 -11.33
N ASP A 14 1.48 1.44 -11.01
CA ASP A 14 2.76 1.83 -11.56
C ASP A 14 3.87 1.08 -10.81
N GLY A 15 4.33 -0.03 -11.40
CA GLY A 15 5.36 -0.91 -10.83
C GLY A 15 6.72 -0.23 -10.63
N ARG A 16 6.89 1.02 -11.07
CA ARG A 16 8.06 1.84 -10.74
C ARG A 16 8.15 2.16 -9.25
N PHE A 17 7.01 2.18 -8.56
CA PHE A 17 6.95 2.36 -7.12
C PHE A 17 6.96 1.02 -6.35
N ASP A 18 7.14 -0.10 -7.05
CA ASP A 18 7.31 -1.41 -6.42
C ASP A 18 8.57 -1.40 -5.55
N GLY A 19 8.39 -1.39 -4.22
CA GLY A 19 9.47 -1.29 -3.24
C GLY A 19 9.82 0.13 -2.78
N GLU A 20 9.30 1.18 -3.44
CA GLU A 20 9.41 2.58 -2.97
C GLU A 20 8.47 2.84 -1.80
N PHE A 21 7.27 2.25 -1.86
CA PHE A 21 6.33 2.27 -0.75
C PHE A 21 5.42 1.04 -0.77
N PHE A 22 4.87 0.74 0.40
CA PHE A 22 3.91 -0.34 0.62
C PHE A 22 2.62 0.28 1.12
N PHE A 23 1.50 -0.32 0.74
CA PHE A 23 0.20 0.06 1.30
C PHE A 23 -0.36 -1.11 2.09
N ALA A 24 -0.88 -0.83 3.27
CA ALA A 24 -1.57 -1.79 4.11
C ALA A 24 -3.04 -1.46 4.20
N VAL A 25 -3.85 -2.51 4.23
CA VAL A 25 -5.29 -2.40 4.24
C VAL A 25 -5.76 -2.76 5.65
N GLU A 26 -6.28 -1.77 6.38
CA GLU A 26 -6.73 -1.95 7.77
C GLU A 26 -7.87 -2.98 7.86
N THR A 27 -8.69 -3.11 6.82
CA THR A 27 -9.80 -4.08 6.81
C THR A 27 -9.35 -5.53 6.68
N THR A 28 -8.23 -5.81 6.01
CA THR A 28 -7.72 -7.18 5.84
C THR A 28 -6.50 -7.47 6.71
N GLY A 29 -5.85 -6.45 7.26
CA GLY A 29 -4.59 -6.59 7.96
C GLY A 29 -3.43 -7.02 7.04
N ILE A 30 -3.58 -6.82 5.72
CA ILE A 30 -2.58 -7.23 4.72
C ILE A 30 -1.93 -5.99 4.12
N TYR A 31 -0.62 -6.02 3.95
CA TYR A 31 0.12 -5.04 3.16
C TYR A 31 0.60 -5.64 1.84
N CYS A 32 0.58 -4.80 0.81
CA CYS A 32 0.97 -5.17 -0.53
C CYS A 32 1.71 -4.04 -1.24
N ARG A 33 2.21 -4.37 -2.44
CA ARG A 33 2.93 -3.44 -3.31
C ARG A 33 1.95 -2.73 -4.24
N PRO A 34 2.21 -1.46 -4.61
CA PRO A 34 1.35 -0.68 -5.53
C PRO A 34 1.12 -1.34 -6.89
N SER A 35 1.98 -2.27 -7.30
CA SER A 35 1.84 -3.07 -8.53
C SER A 35 0.79 -4.18 -8.46
N CYS A 36 0.28 -4.50 -7.27
CA CYS A 36 -0.59 -5.65 -7.10
C CYS A 36 -1.96 -5.40 -7.75
N PRO A 37 -2.50 -6.36 -8.53
CA PRO A 37 -3.81 -6.22 -9.18
C PRO A 37 -5.00 -6.26 -8.20
N ALA A 38 -4.72 -6.33 -6.89
CA ALA A 38 -5.74 -6.32 -5.86
C ALA A 38 -6.67 -5.09 -5.98
N VAL A 39 -7.93 -5.27 -5.59
CA VAL A 39 -8.92 -4.19 -5.54
C VAL A 39 -8.35 -3.04 -4.73
N THR A 40 -8.28 -1.85 -5.33
CA THR A 40 -7.86 -0.63 -4.64
C THR A 40 -8.84 -0.38 -3.49
N PRO A 41 -8.41 -0.55 -2.23
CA PRO A 41 -9.28 -0.33 -1.08
C PRO A 41 -9.55 1.18 -0.94
N LYS A 42 -10.62 1.57 -0.26
CA LYS A 42 -10.91 2.99 -0.04
C LYS A 42 -9.75 3.65 0.70
N GLN A 43 -9.30 4.84 0.25
CA GLN A 43 -8.20 5.62 0.88
C GLN A 43 -8.27 5.64 2.41
N ARG A 44 -9.46 5.82 2.99
CA ARG A 44 -9.70 5.83 4.44
C ARG A 44 -9.27 4.58 5.21
N ASN A 45 -9.14 3.44 4.54
CA ASN A 45 -8.76 2.15 5.15
C ASN A 45 -7.36 1.71 4.68
N VAL A 46 -6.65 2.58 3.96
CA VAL A 46 -5.33 2.32 3.41
C VAL A 46 -4.32 3.14 4.20
N ARG A 47 -3.30 2.47 4.72
CA ARG A 47 -2.14 3.11 5.32
C ARG A 47 -0.92 2.92 4.43
N TYR A 48 -0.15 3.97 4.25
CA TYR A 48 1.08 3.92 3.48
C TYR A 48 2.27 3.76 4.41
N TYR A 49 3.18 2.86 4.04
CA TYR A 49 4.43 2.61 4.74
C TYR A 49 5.58 2.73 3.75
N ALA A 50 6.71 3.29 4.20
CA ALA A 50 7.90 3.39 3.37
C ALA A 50 8.54 2.01 3.09
N THR A 51 8.41 1.06 4.02
CA THR A 51 9.03 -0.26 3.92
C THR A 51 8.11 -1.37 4.39
N ALA A 52 8.33 -2.58 3.87
CA ALA A 52 7.65 -3.80 4.32
C ALA A 52 7.89 -4.05 5.83
N ALA A 53 9.10 -3.75 6.32
CA ALA A 53 9.44 -3.89 7.73
C ALA A 53 8.58 -2.98 8.62
N ALA A 54 8.30 -1.73 8.19
CA ALA A 54 7.42 -0.84 8.93
C ALA A 54 5.97 -1.36 8.97
N ALA A 55 5.48 -1.92 7.86
CA ALA A 55 4.16 -2.53 7.81
C ALA A 55 4.06 -3.80 8.69
N GLN A 56 5.08 -4.66 8.65
CA GLN A 56 5.15 -5.84 9.54
C GLN A 56 5.25 -5.45 11.02
N GLY A 57 6.06 -4.44 11.34
CA GLY A 57 6.17 -3.89 12.70
C GLY A 57 4.87 -3.30 13.22
N ALA A 58 4.02 -2.78 12.33
CA ALA A 58 2.68 -2.30 12.66
C ALA A 58 1.63 -3.42 12.76
N GLY A 59 2.00 -4.70 12.56
CA GLY A 59 1.13 -5.86 12.71
C GLY A 59 0.41 -6.30 11.42
N PHE A 60 0.77 -5.74 10.27
CA PHE A 60 0.22 -6.15 8.98
C PHE A 60 0.99 -7.34 8.41
N ARG A 61 0.29 -8.24 7.71
CA ARG A 61 0.88 -9.42 7.06
C ARG A 61 1.16 -9.15 5.58
N ALA A 62 2.21 -9.76 5.05
CA ALA A 62 2.47 -9.73 3.61
C ALA A 62 1.34 -10.46 2.87
N CYS A 63 0.91 -9.90 1.74
CA CYS A 63 0.04 -10.57 0.77
C CYS A 63 0.77 -11.73 0.09
#